data_AF-A0A518HJQ8-F1
#
_entry.id   AF-A0A518HJQ8-F1
#
_cell.length_a   1.000
_cell.length_b   1.000
_cell.length_c   1.000
_cell.angle_alpha   90.00
_cell.angle_beta   90.00
_cell.angle_gamma   90.00
#
_symmetry.space_group_name_H-M   'P 1'
#
loop_
_entity.id
_entity.type
_entity.pdbx_description
1 polymer ?
#
loop_
_entity_poly.entity_id
_entity_poly.type
_entity_poly.pdbx_seq_one_letter_code
_entity_poly.pdbx_strand_id
1 'polypeptide(L)'
;MESPRQVFTAACDSIASELSTCGFRYAKSGPHATKKLGDFTFQILFSSSFRNTAGELVKLWISGTVFSKRLKRWRADYPLLHGADYVAGGQLGNLTEETVFNDWNLADNDARNAVIANVNHSIANIALPYFAQFENLNTMIERVVITDVPSFTIDKVIDFLMCFSNAGTARMAAKNFLDRRPDLASNYRRDFARFAERGLDWRTPSGYASHLALASHLFEFGDVTEN
;
A
#
# COMPACT_ATOMS: atom_id res chain seq x y z
N MET A 1 -28.87 -24.69 5.29
CA MET A 1 -28.36 -23.39 4.81
C MET A 1 -26.95 -23.24 5.32
N GLU A 2 -25.99 -22.92 4.46
CA GLU A 2 -24.58 -22.76 4.85
C GLU A 2 -24.42 -21.54 5.76
N SER A 3 -23.52 -21.63 6.75
CA SER A 3 -23.18 -20.44 7.56
C SER A 3 -22.33 -19.46 6.74
N PRO A 4 -22.42 -18.13 6.99
CA PRO A 4 -21.57 -17.16 6.31
C PRO A 4 -20.07 -17.45 6.40
N ARG A 5 -19.62 -18.01 7.53
CA ARG A 5 -18.23 -18.42 7.72
C ARG A 5 -17.83 -19.55 6.77
N GLN A 6 -18.69 -20.55 6.57
CA GLN A 6 -18.41 -21.64 5.63
C GLN A 6 -18.35 -21.11 4.20
N VAL A 7 -19.31 -20.27 3.79
CA VAL A 7 -19.35 -19.66 2.46
C VAL A 7 -18.09 -18.82 2.21
N PHE A 8 -17.72 -17.95 3.15
CA PHE A 8 -16.53 -17.11 3.05
C PHE A 8 -15.25 -17.95 2.95
N THR A 9 -15.10 -18.96 3.82
CA THR A 9 -13.89 -19.80 3.85
C THR A 9 -13.74 -20.59 2.55
N ALA A 10 -14.82 -21.21 2.07
CA ALA A 10 -14.82 -21.97 0.82
C ALA A 10 -14.49 -21.08 -0.40
N ALA A 11 -15.01 -19.84 -0.42
CA ALA A 11 -14.64 -18.87 -1.46
C ALA A 11 -13.15 -18.49 -1.39
N CYS A 12 -12.61 -18.24 -0.19
CA CYS A 12 -11.18 -17.95 -0.02
C CYS A 12 -10.30 -19.13 -0.50
N ASP A 13 -10.68 -20.37 -0.20
CA ASP A 13 -9.94 -21.56 -0.63
C ASP A 13 -9.95 -21.72 -2.16
N SER A 14 -11.07 -21.43 -2.80
CA SER A 14 -11.21 -21.43 -4.25
C SER A 14 -10.33 -20.36 -4.91
N ILE A 15 -10.38 -19.12 -4.42
CA ILE A 15 -9.54 -18.01 -4.92
C ILE A 15 -8.05 -18.31 -4.67
N ALA A 16 -7.71 -18.85 -3.50
CA ALA A 16 -6.35 -19.22 -3.14
C ALA A 16 -5.76 -20.31 -4.05
N SER A 17 -6.60 -21.24 -4.53
CA SER A 17 -6.18 -22.28 -5.48
C SER A 17 -5.75 -21.66 -6.81
N GLU A 18 -6.50 -20.68 -7.32
CA GLU A 18 -6.13 -19.92 -8.52
C GLU A 18 -4.82 -19.14 -8.29
N LEU A 19 -4.69 -18.43 -7.17
CA LEU A 19 -3.48 -17.67 -6.83
C LEU A 19 -2.21 -18.52 -6.71
N SER A 20 -2.37 -19.79 -6.35
CA SER A 20 -1.25 -20.73 -6.26
C SER A 20 -0.58 -20.95 -7.63
N THR A 21 -1.33 -20.84 -8.73
CA THR A 21 -0.78 -20.89 -10.09
C THR A 21 0.16 -19.73 -10.40
N CYS A 22 -0.02 -18.58 -9.72
CA CYS A 22 0.82 -17.39 -9.84
C CYS A 22 1.96 -17.33 -8.79
N GLY A 23 2.15 -18.41 -8.03
CA GLY A 23 3.23 -18.54 -7.03
C GLY A 23 2.90 -17.95 -5.66
N PHE A 24 1.64 -17.63 -5.38
CA PHE A 24 1.21 -17.27 -4.03
C PHE A 24 1.00 -18.53 -3.17
N ARG A 25 1.21 -18.39 -1.87
CA ARG A 25 0.92 -19.42 -0.87
C ARG A 25 -0.13 -18.91 0.10
N TYR A 26 -1.22 -19.65 0.21
CA TYR A 26 -2.28 -19.35 1.18
C TYR A 26 -1.84 -19.68 2.60
N ALA A 27 -2.12 -18.76 3.53
CA ALA A 27 -1.67 -18.87 4.91
C ALA A 27 -2.62 -19.75 5.74
N LYS A 28 -2.04 -20.54 6.65
CA LYS A 28 -2.83 -21.31 7.64
C LYS A 28 -3.35 -20.43 8.78
N SER A 29 -2.71 -19.29 9.02
CA SER A 29 -2.99 -18.40 10.16
C SER A 29 -4.15 -17.44 9.92
N GLY A 30 -4.65 -17.32 8.70
CA GLY A 30 -5.75 -16.43 8.38
C GLY A 30 -5.98 -16.30 6.88
N PRO A 31 -7.02 -15.55 6.49
CA PRO A 31 -7.51 -15.52 5.12
C PRO A 31 -6.66 -14.58 4.25
N HIS A 32 -5.41 -14.96 3.97
CA HIS A 32 -4.53 -14.22 3.07
C HIS A 32 -3.56 -15.14 2.35
N ALA A 33 -3.14 -14.74 1.15
CA ALA A 33 -2.12 -15.40 0.37
C ALA A 33 -0.89 -14.49 0.22
N THR A 34 0.30 -15.07 0.20
CA THR A 34 1.56 -14.31 0.06
C THR A 34 2.49 -14.88 -1.00
N LYS A 35 3.20 -14.00 -1.70
CA LYS A 35 4.30 -14.33 -2.62
C LYS A 35 5.51 -13.51 -2.22
N LYS A 36 6.69 -14.13 -2.17
CA LYS A 36 7.96 -13.43 -1.88
C LYS A 36 8.76 -13.27 -3.15
N LEU A 37 9.36 -12.10 -3.32
CA LEU A 37 10.29 -11.81 -4.40
C LEU A 37 11.33 -10.80 -3.92
N GLY A 38 12.60 -11.22 -3.85
CA GLY A 38 13.69 -10.36 -3.37
C GLY A 38 13.40 -9.77 -1.98
N ASP A 39 13.51 -8.44 -1.88
CA ASP A 39 13.25 -7.67 -0.66
C ASP A 39 11.75 -7.49 -0.34
N PHE A 40 10.86 -7.96 -1.22
CA PHE A 40 9.41 -7.72 -1.13
C PHE A 40 8.60 -8.98 -0.82
N THR A 41 7.52 -8.79 -0.08
CA THR A 41 6.44 -9.76 0.10
C THR A 41 5.15 -9.13 -0.36
N PHE A 42 4.53 -9.73 -1.36
CA PHE A 42 3.20 -9.37 -1.85
C PHE A 42 2.15 -10.17 -1.09
N GLN A 43 1.12 -9.50 -0.61
CA GLN A 43 0.01 -10.12 0.12
C GLN A 43 -1.31 -9.75 -0.54
N ILE A 44 -2.19 -10.74 -0.65
CA ILE A 44 -3.61 -10.56 -0.94
C ILE A 44 -4.37 -10.99 0.31
N LEU A 45 -5.07 -10.05 0.96
CA LEU A 45 -5.85 -10.28 2.17
C LEU A 45 -7.35 -10.32 1.81
N PHE A 46 -8.04 -11.36 2.26
CA PHE A 46 -9.49 -11.50 2.17
C PHE A 46 -10.11 -11.05 3.49
N SER A 47 -11.05 -10.10 3.44
CA SER A 47 -11.76 -9.59 4.61
C SER A 47 -13.26 -9.84 4.49
N SER A 48 -13.91 -10.05 5.64
CA SER A 48 -15.35 -10.29 5.74
C SER A 48 -16.00 -9.20 6.59
N SER A 49 -17.32 -9.05 6.46
CA SER A 49 -18.12 -8.20 7.34
C SER A 49 -18.62 -8.97 8.56
N PHE A 50 -18.71 -8.28 9.71
CA PHE A 50 -19.42 -8.78 10.90
C PHE A 50 -20.95 -8.77 10.74
N ARG A 51 -21.46 -8.11 9.69
CA ARG A 51 -22.89 -8.00 9.37
C ARG A 51 -23.40 -9.08 8.41
N ASN A 52 -22.61 -10.13 8.18
CA ASN A 52 -23.01 -11.19 7.27
C ASN A 52 -24.19 -12.00 7.83
N THR A 53 -25.12 -12.36 6.96
CA THR A 53 -26.36 -13.08 7.25
C THR A 53 -26.48 -14.28 6.32
N ALA A 54 -26.78 -15.46 6.89
CA ALA A 54 -26.92 -16.69 6.11
C ALA A 54 -28.00 -16.54 5.02
N GLY A 55 -27.68 -16.96 3.79
CA GLY A 55 -28.61 -16.89 2.65
C GLY A 55 -28.86 -15.51 2.06
N GLU A 56 -28.42 -14.42 2.71
CA GLU A 56 -28.69 -13.05 2.25
C GLU A 56 -27.41 -12.26 1.94
N LEU A 57 -26.44 -12.30 2.87
CA LEU A 57 -25.26 -11.46 2.78
C LEU A 57 -24.00 -12.15 3.28
N VAL A 58 -23.03 -12.32 2.39
CA VAL A 58 -21.68 -12.75 2.72
C VAL A 58 -20.70 -11.85 1.98
N LYS A 59 -20.29 -10.75 2.63
CA LYS A 59 -19.36 -9.78 2.06
C LYS A 59 -17.95 -10.32 1.99
N LEU A 60 -17.32 -10.10 0.84
CA LEU A 60 -15.89 -10.29 0.62
C LEU A 60 -15.27 -8.96 0.17
N TRP A 61 -14.19 -8.55 0.82
CA TRP A 61 -13.32 -7.46 0.39
C TRP A 61 -11.90 -7.97 0.22
N ILE A 62 -11.17 -7.35 -0.72
CA ILE A 62 -9.81 -7.72 -1.09
C ILE A 62 -8.90 -6.53 -0.88
N SER A 63 -7.77 -6.76 -0.21
CA SER A 63 -6.66 -5.81 -0.16
C SER A 63 -5.40 -6.42 -0.76
N GLY A 64 -4.66 -5.62 -1.52
CA GLY A 64 -3.32 -5.96 -2.01
C GLY A 64 -2.28 -5.10 -1.31
N THR A 65 -1.22 -5.71 -0.78
CA THR A 65 -0.21 -4.98 0.00
C THR A 65 1.20 -5.49 -0.28
N VAL A 66 2.13 -4.55 -0.36
CA VAL A 66 3.57 -4.79 -0.51
C VAL A 66 4.24 -4.53 0.82
N PHE A 67 5.02 -5.50 1.29
CA PHE A 67 5.82 -5.42 2.50
C PHE A 67 7.30 -5.60 2.20
N SER A 68 8.18 -5.03 3.04
CA SER A 68 9.62 -5.24 3.01
C SER A 68 10.24 -5.30 4.41
N LYS A 69 10.87 -6.44 4.71
CA LYS A 69 11.64 -6.61 5.96
C LYS A 69 12.92 -5.77 5.97
N ARG A 70 13.47 -5.45 4.80
CA ARG A 70 14.61 -4.52 4.69
C ARG A 70 14.17 -3.12 5.10
N LEU A 71 13.05 -2.63 4.54
CA LEU A 71 12.49 -1.34 4.91
C LEU A 71 12.15 -1.25 6.40
N LYS A 72 11.56 -2.31 6.98
CA LYS A 72 11.30 -2.38 8.43
C LYS A 72 12.56 -2.20 9.26
N ARG A 73 13.64 -2.89 8.91
CA ARG A 73 14.92 -2.78 9.62
C ARG A 73 15.50 -1.38 9.47
N TRP A 74 15.52 -0.85 8.26
CA TRP A 74 16.00 0.50 7.99
C TRP A 74 15.20 1.56 8.80
N ARG A 75 13.86 1.45 8.85
CA ARG A 75 13.03 2.37 9.66
C ARG A 75 13.31 2.27 11.16
N ALA A 76 13.70 1.10 11.66
CA ALA A 76 13.99 0.92 13.08
C ALA A 76 15.23 1.70 13.54
N ASP A 77 16.09 2.12 12.61
CA ASP A 77 17.26 2.97 12.90
C ASP A 77 16.88 4.45 13.13
N TYR A 78 15.62 4.83 12.86
CA TYR A 78 15.11 6.19 13.01
C TYR A 78 13.99 6.25 14.06
N PRO A 79 14.22 6.84 15.25
CA PRO A 79 13.24 6.85 16.34
C PRO A 79 11.88 7.49 15.99
N LEU A 80 11.86 8.39 15.01
CA LEU A 80 10.64 9.08 14.56
C LEU A 80 9.86 8.32 13.48
N LEU A 81 10.42 7.23 12.94
CA LEU A 81 9.74 6.38 11.96
C LEU A 81 9.14 5.16 12.66
N HIS A 82 7.93 4.78 12.24
CA HIS A 82 7.34 3.53 12.71
C HIS A 82 8.06 2.34 12.08
N GLY A 83 8.55 1.40 12.88
CA GLY A 83 9.19 0.14 12.46
C GLY A 83 8.24 -0.89 11.82
N ALA A 84 7.45 -0.45 10.83
CA ALA A 84 6.54 -1.28 10.04
C ALA A 84 7.22 -1.71 8.73
N ASP A 85 6.89 -2.93 8.27
CA ASP A 85 7.32 -3.46 6.97
C ASP A 85 6.44 -3.02 5.80
N TYR A 86 5.33 -2.33 6.04
CA TYR A 86 4.45 -1.83 4.98
C TYR A 86 5.20 -0.90 4.01
N VAL A 87 5.11 -1.18 2.71
CA VAL A 87 5.65 -0.34 1.64
C VAL A 87 4.51 0.47 1.01
N ALA A 88 3.54 -0.23 0.43
CA ALA A 88 2.43 0.35 -0.33
C ALA A 88 1.24 -0.62 -0.41
N GLY A 89 0.07 -0.13 -0.78
CA GLY A 89 -1.13 -0.92 -1.05
C GLY A 89 -2.32 -0.59 -0.15
N GLY A 90 -3.41 -1.35 -0.28
CA GLY A 90 -4.68 -1.05 0.36
C GLY A 90 -5.80 -1.90 -0.21
N GLN A 91 -7.04 -1.41 -0.10
CA GLN A 91 -8.19 -2.02 -0.77
C GLN A 91 -7.92 -2.12 -2.28
N LEU A 92 -8.35 -3.21 -2.91
CA LEU A 92 -8.05 -3.52 -4.31
C LEU A 92 -8.43 -2.36 -5.24
N GLY A 93 -9.57 -1.73 -4.98
CA GLY A 93 -10.07 -0.57 -5.70
C GLY A 93 -9.14 0.65 -5.70
N ASN A 94 -8.23 0.76 -4.73
CA ASN A 94 -7.30 1.89 -4.58
C ASN A 94 -5.93 1.62 -5.20
N LEU A 95 -5.73 0.45 -5.84
CA LEU A 95 -4.47 0.09 -6.49
C LEU A 95 -4.39 0.57 -7.95
N THR A 96 -5.44 1.23 -8.42
CA THR A 96 -5.57 1.83 -9.76
C THR A 96 -5.63 3.35 -9.66
N GLU A 97 -5.32 4.06 -10.75
CA GLU A 97 -5.41 5.52 -10.82
C GLU A 97 -6.86 5.99 -10.65
N GLU A 98 -7.79 5.36 -11.38
CA GLU A 98 -9.22 5.52 -11.16
C GLU A 98 -9.69 4.51 -10.12
N THR A 99 -10.20 5.01 -8.98
CA THR A 99 -10.65 4.14 -7.90
C THR A 99 -11.89 3.35 -8.32
N VAL A 100 -11.82 2.02 -8.21
CA VAL A 100 -12.93 1.12 -8.54
C VAL A 100 -13.57 0.59 -7.28
N PHE A 101 -14.88 0.77 -7.11
CA PHE A 101 -15.60 0.18 -5.99
C PHE A 101 -15.88 -1.31 -6.28
N ASN A 102 -15.25 -2.19 -5.51
CA ASN A 102 -15.49 -3.63 -5.58
C ASN A 102 -16.19 -4.10 -4.32
N ASP A 103 -17.39 -4.64 -4.47
CA ASP A 103 -18.21 -5.12 -3.36
C ASP A 103 -18.88 -6.45 -3.72
N TRP A 104 -18.29 -7.55 -3.25
CA TRP A 104 -18.73 -8.89 -3.60
C TRP A 104 -19.63 -9.48 -2.53
N ASN A 105 -20.77 -10.05 -2.95
CA ASN A 105 -21.67 -10.82 -2.11
C ASN A 105 -21.67 -12.29 -2.54
N LEU A 106 -21.29 -13.19 -1.65
CA LEU A 106 -21.17 -14.64 -1.89
C LEU A 106 -22.39 -15.45 -1.42
N ALA A 107 -23.42 -14.79 -0.89
CA ALA A 107 -24.54 -15.46 -0.23
C ALA A 107 -25.37 -16.33 -1.18
N ASP A 108 -25.62 -15.83 -2.39
CA ASP A 108 -26.37 -16.55 -3.44
C ASP A 108 -25.52 -17.71 -3.97
N ASN A 109 -26.02 -18.94 -3.78
CA ASN A 109 -25.34 -20.16 -4.19
C ASN A 109 -25.22 -20.28 -5.71
N ASP A 110 -26.23 -19.85 -6.45
CA ASP A 110 -26.29 -20.02 -7.91
C ASP A 110 -25.36 -19.02 -8.60
N ALA A 111 -25.26 -17.79 -8.06
CA ALA A 111 -24.35 -16.76 -8.55
C ALA A 111 -22.91 -16.87 -8.00
N ARG A 112 -22.68 -17.65 -6.93
CA ARG A 112 -21.41 -17.66 -6.17
C ARG A 112 -20.18 -17.88 -7.04
N ASN A 113 -20.23 -18.85 -7.95
CA ASN A 113 -19.10 -19.18 -8.82
C ASN A 113 -18.77 -18.02 -9.78
N ALA A 114 -19.78 -17.31 -10.28
CA ALA A 114 -19.58 -16.13 -11.11
C ALA A 114 -18.96 -14.97 -10.31
N VAL A 115 -19.37 -14.79 -9.05
CA VAL A 115 -18.77 -13.81 -8.14
C VAL A 115 -17.30 -14.14 -7.87
N ILE A 116 -16.97 -15.41 -7.58
CA ILE A 116 -15.58 -15.86 -7.39
C ILE A 116 -14.75 -15.64 -8.66
N ALA A 117 -15.29 -15.96 -9.85
CA ALA A 117 -14.62 -15.72 -11.12
C ALA A 117 -14.34 -14.22 -11.34
N ASN A 118 -15.30 -13.35 -10.97
CA ASN A 118 -15.10 -11.90 -11.03
C ASN A 118 -14.01 -11.43 -10.04
N VAL A 119 -13.96 -11.98 -8.82
CA VAL A 119 -12.87 -11.69 -7.86
C VAL A 119 -11.51 -12.07 -8.45
N ASN A 120 -11.38 -13.28 -9.01
CA ASN A 120 -10.14 -13.74 -9.63
C ASN A 120 -9.73 -12.83 -10.80
N HIS A 121 -10.69 -12.43 -11.64
CA HIS A 121 -10.46 -11.49 -12.73
C HIS A 121 -9.96 -10.13 -12.22
N SER A 122 -10.59 -9.57 -11.18
CA SER A 122 -10.15 -8.30 -10.57
C SER A 122 -8.75 -8.42 -9.95
N ILE A 123 -8.44 -9.53 -9.28
CA ILE A 123 -7.08 -9.75 -8.75
C ILE A 123 -6.05 -9.83 -9.88
N ALA A 124 -6.35 -10.57 -10.94
CA ALA A 124 -5.46 -10.74 -12.09
C ALA A 124 -5.19 -9.43 -12.84
N ASN A 125 -6.18 -8.54 -12.92
CA ASN A 125 -6.07 -7.28 -13.65
C ASN A 125 -5.65 -6.08 -12.79
N ILE A 126 -5.75 -6.17 -11.47
CA ILE A 126 -5.44 -5.06 -10.56
C ILE A 126 -4.26 -5.38 -9.64
N ALA A 127 -4.38 -6.40 -8.79
CA ALA A 127 -3.35 -6.67 -7.78
C ALA A 127 -2.06 -7.20 -8.42
N LEU A 128 -2.15 -8.15 -9.35
CA LEU A 128 -0.95 -8.74 -9.96
C LEU A 128 -0.13 -7.71 -10.76
N PRO A 129 -0.73 -6.86 -11.63
CA PRO A 129 0.01 -5.80 -12.30
C PRO A 129 0.54 -4.74 -11.34
N TYR A 130 -0.18 -4.46 -10.24
CA TYR A 130 0.33 -3.57 -9.19
C TYR A 130 1.61 -4.13 -8.56
N PHE A 131 1.63 -5.40 -8.18
CA PHE A 131 2.81 -6.06 -7.63
C PHE A 131 3.96 -6.17 -8.64
N ALA A 132 3.65 -6.37 -9.92
CA ALA A 132 4.64 -6.47 -10.99
C ALA A 132 5.56 -5.22 -11.06
N GLN A 133 5.05 -4.05 -10.67
CA GLN A 133 5.83 -2.81 -10.63
C GLN A 133 7.04 -2.89 -9.69
N PHE A 134 6.96 -3.72 -8.64
CA PHE A 134 8.00 -3.89 -7.63
C PHE A 134 9.01 -4.99 -7.99
N GLU A 135 8.81 -5.72 -9.09
CA GLU A 135 9.72 -6.79 -9.53
C GLU A 135 11.04 -6.21 -10.08
N ASN A 136 11.01 -5.00 -10.63
CA ASN A 136 12.20 -4.25 -11.03
C ASN A 136 12.37 -3.01 -10.14
N LEU A 137 13.29 -3.11 -9.18
CA LEU A 137 13.55 -2.04 -8.20
C LEU A 137 13.97 -0.72 -8.87
N ASN A 138 14.82 -0.76 -9.89
CA ASN A 138 15.32 0.46 -10.54
C ASN A 138 14.20 1.19 -11.28
N THR A 139 13.37 0.46 -12.03
CA THR A 139 12.19 1.03 -12.69
C THR A 139 11.20 1.60 -11.68
N MET A 140 11.02 0.93 -10.53
CA MET A 140 10.15 1.44 -9.48
C MET A 140 10.68 2.74 -8.85
N ILE A 141 11.99 2.81 -8.58
CA ILE A 141 12.68 4.02 -8.08
C ILE A 141 12.49 5.17 -9.06
N GLU A 142 12.74 4.96 -10.35
CA GLU A 142 12.54 5.98 -11.39
C GLU A 142 11.09 6.46 -11.41
N ARG A 143 10.12 5.53 -11.39
CA ARG A 143 8.69 5.85 -11.46
C ARG A 143 8.22 6.74 -10.32
N VAL A 144 8.55 6.40 -9.07
CA VAL A 144 8.06 7.14 -7.88
C VAL A 144 8.70 8.53 -7.74
N VAL A 145 9.82 8.77 -8.42
CA VAL A 145 10.42 10.11 -8.51
C VAL A 145 9.57 11.03 -9.39
N ILE A 146 9.02 10.50 -10.49
CA ILE A 146 8.40 11.32 -11.55
C ILE A 146 6.87 11.26 -11.59
N THR A 147 6.25 10.29 -10.93
CA THR A 147 4.79 10.09 -10.91
C THR A 147 4.30 9.62 -9.55
N ASP A 148 3.02 9.88 -9.26
CA ASP A 148 2.37 9.28 -8.11
C ASP A 148 1.97 7.84 -8.44
N VAL A 149 2.12 6.93 -7.47
CA VAL A 149 1.70 5.53 -7.60
C VAL A 149 0.51 5.30 -6.67
N PRO A 150 -0.60 4.70 -7.15
CA PRO A 150 -1.77 4.44 -6.31
C PRO A 150 -1.42 3.71 -5.02
N SER A 151 -2.02 4.13 -3.91
CA SER A 151 -1.77 3.57 -2.58
C SER A 151 -0.29 3.53 -2.15
N PHE A 152 0.56 4.42 -2.69
CA PHE A 152 1.95 4.60 -2.26
C PHE A 152 2.18 6.07 -1.89
N THR A 153 1.86 6.42 -0.64
CA THR A 153 1.89 7.82 -0.18
C THR A 153 3.31 8.38 -0.14
N ILE A 154 3.43 9.70 -0.32
CA ILE A 154 4.74 10.35 -0.44
C ILE A 154 5.67 10.11 0.76
N ASP A 155 5.14 10.06 1.99
CA ASP A 155 5.93 9.75 3.18
C ASP A 155 6.56 8.36 3.10
N LYS A 156 5.84 7.38 2.54
CA LYS A 156 6.33 6.02 2.32
C LYS A 156 7.28 5.93 1.13
N VAL A 157 7.06 6.75 0.10
CA VAL A 157 7.98 6.88 -1.04
C VAL A 157 9.33 7.42 -0.59
N ILE A 158 9.37 8.42 0.30
CA ILE A 158 10.62 8.94 0.83
C ILE A 158 11.38 7.88 1.62
N ASP A 159 10.72 7.19 2.57
CA ASP A 159 11.34 6.06 3.30
C ASP A 159 11.90 4.99 2.34
N PHE A 160 11.12 4.66 1.30
CA PHE A 160 11.51 3.69 0.30
C PHE A 160 12.77 4.14 -0.47
N LEU A 161 12.79 5.37 -0.97
CA LEU A 161 13.93 5.90 -1.71
C LEU A 161 15.18 6.04 -0.82
N MET A 162 15.01 6.41 0.44
CA MET A 162 16.12 6.45 1.40
C MET A 162 16.70 5.06 1.68
N CYS A 163 15.86 4.02 1.75
CA CYS A 163 16.28 2.65 2.02
C CYS A 163 16.88 1.93 0.80
N PHE A 164 16.35 2.20 -0.39
CA PHE A 164 16.66 1.46 -1.61
C PHE A 164 17.48 2.25 -2.64
N SER A 165 17.63 3.56 -2.46
CA SER A 165 18.45 4.45 -3.30
C SER A 165 19.33 5.34 -2.43
N ASN A 166 19.14 6.66 -2.47
CA ASN A 166 19.94 7.65 -1.76
C ASN A 166 19.12 8.93 -1.48
N ALA A 167 19.68 9.78 -0.60
CA ALA A 167 19.07 11.05 -0.20
C ALA A 167 18.80 12.01 -1.37
N GLY A 168 19.67 12.05 -2.38
CA GLY A 168 19.47 12.88 -3.56
C GLY A 168 18.23 12.48 -4.36
N THR A 169 18.02 11.17 -4.57
CA THR A 169 16.82 10.65 -5.23
C THR A 169 15.56 10.92 -4.41
N ALA A 170 15.62 10.74 -3.09
CA ALA A 170 14.49 11.02 -2.20
C ALA A 170 14.12 12.52 -2.19
N ARG A 171 15.12 13.41 -2.11
CA ARG A 171 14.93 14.86 -2.22
C ARG A 171 14.28 15.26 -3.54
N MET A 172 14.74 14.67 -4.65
CA MET A 172 14.16 14.94 -5.97
C MET A 172 12.68 14.52 -6.05
N ALA A 173 12.32 13.36 -5.48
CA ALA A 173 10.93 12.93 -5.41
C ALA A 173 10.07 13.88 -4.55
N ALA A 174 10.58 14.32 -3.39
CA ALA A 174 9.91 15.30 -2.53
C ALA A 174 9.64 16.62 -3.28
N LYS A 175 10.65 17.14 -3.98
CA LYS A 175 10.52 18.36 -4.79
C LYS A 175 9.50 18.18 -5.91
N ASN A 176 9.63 17.14 -6.73
CA ASN A 176 8.70 16.86 -7.83
C ASN A 176 7.26 16.73 -7.33
N PHE A 177 7.05 16.09 -6.17
CA PHE A 177 5.73 15.99 -5.56
C PHE A 177 5.13 17.35 -5.20
N LEU A 178 5.91 18.25 -4.58
CA LEU A 178 5.45 19.60 -4.26
C LEU A 178 5.23 20.47 -5.51
N ASP A 179 6.08 20.33 -6.53
CA ASP A 179 5.93 21.06 -7.80
C ASP A 179 4.62 20.68 -8.52
N ARG A 180 4.21 19.40 -8.44
CA ARG A 180 2.90 18.93 -8.93
C ARG A 180 1.73 19.33 -8.04
N ARG A 181 1.98 19.75 -6.79
CA ARG A 181 0.99 20.04 -5.75
C ARG A 181 1.25 21.39 -5.07
N PRO A 182 1.16 22.50 -5.82
CA PRO A 182 1.45 23.83 -5.27
C PRO A 182 0.52 24.22 -4.11
N ASP A 183 -0.65 23.57 -3.99
CA ASP A 183 -1.57 23.68 -2.86
C ASP A 183 -0.94 23.30 -1.51
N LEU A 184 0.11 22.47 -1.53
CA LEU A 184 0.80 21.98 -0.33
C LEU A 184 2.00 22.86 0.07
N ALA A 185 2.50 23.72 -0.82
CA ALA A 185 3.78 24.42 -0.64
C ALA A 185 3.79 25.39 0.56
N SER A 186 2.68 26.09 0.81
CA SER A 186 2.56 27.00 1.95
C SER A 186 2.55 26.24 3.28
N ASN A 187 1.81 25.13 3.34
CA ASN A 187 1.77 24.25 4.51
C ASN A 187 3.13 23.60 4.77
N TYR A 188 3.83 23.18 3.72
CA TYR A 188 5.17 22.60 3.82
C TYR A 188 6.15 23.62 4.43
N ARG A 189 6.25 24.83 3.87
CA ARG A 189 7.18 25.87 4.36
C ARG A 189 6.91 26.25 5.81
N ARG A 190 5.63 26.37 6.19
CA ARG A 190 5.23 26.63 7.57
C ARG A 190 5.71 25.51 8.51
N ASP A 191 5.49 24.26 8.15
CA ASP A 191 5.86 23.13 8.99
C ASP A 191 7.39 22.91 9.01
N PHE A 192 8.09 23.18 7.91
CA PHE A 192 9.54 23.16 7.82
C PHE A 192 10.18 24.20 8.75
N ALA A 193 9.71 25.46 8.70
CA ALA A 193 10.18 26.51 9.63
C ALA A 193 9.87 26.16 11.09
N ARG A 194 8.66 25.64 11.36
CA ARG A 194 8.27 25.19 12.71
C ARG A 194 9.23 24.14 13.27
N PHE A 195 9.61 23.15 12.46
CA PHE A 195 10.55 22.11 12.89
C PHE A 195 11.98 22.62 13.08
N ALA A 196 12.41 23.61 12.29
CA ALA A 196 13.69 24.28 12.49
C ALA A 196 13.75 25.03 13.84
N GLU A 197 12.66 25.71 14.22
CA GLU A 197 12.58 26.48 15.47
C GLU A 197 12.40 25.61 16.72
N ARG A 198 11.59 24.55 16.62
CA ARG A 198 11.11 23.79 17.79
C ARG A 198 11.71 22.40 17.92
N GLY A 199 12.52 21.99 16.95
CA GLY A 199 12.97 20.61 16.79
C GLY A 199 11.87 19.69 16.25
N LEU A 200 12.24 18.43 16.04
CA LEU A 200 11.32 17.39 15.62
C LEU A 200 10.51 16.93 16.83
N ASP A 201 9.19 17.11 16.80
CA ASP A 201 8.30 16.61 17.84
C ASP A 201 7.85 15.16 17.56
N TRP A 202 7.36 14.48 18.60
CA TRP A 202 6.83 13.12 18.51
C TRP A 202 5.40 13.08 17.95
N ARG A 203 4.81 14.23 17.62
CA ARG A 203 3.44 14.26 17.09
C ARG A 203 3.50 13.74 15.66
N THR A 204 2.65 12.75 15.36
CA THR A 204 2.54 12.23 14.00
C THR A 204 2.20 13.39 13.07
N PRO A 205 3.03 13.68 12.05
CA PRO A 205 2.71 14.72 11.07
C PRO A 205 1.34 14.43 10.46
N SER A 206 0.53 15.46 10.26
CA SER A 206 -0.79 15.30 9.64
C SER A 206 -0.74 15.78 8.19
N GLY A 207 -0.85 14.84 7.25
CA GLY A 207 -0.93 15.13 5.82
C GLY A 207 0.43 15.33 5.15
N TYR A 208 0.42 15.31 3.82
CA TYR A 208 1.63 15.18 2.99
C TYR A 208 2.66 16.29 3.22
N ALA A 209 2.23 17.55 3.34
CA ALA A 209 3.12 18.67 3.57
C ALA A 209 3.93 18.54 4.88
N SER A 210 3.28 18.10 5.95
CA SER A 210 3.91 17.93 7.26
C SER A 210 4.89 16.76 7.28
N HIS A 211 4.51 15.64 6.61
CA HIS A 211 5.40 14.49 6.44
C HIS A 211 6.65 14.84 5.63
N LEU A 212 6.51 15.62 4.54
CA LEU A 212 7.64 16.09 3.76
C LEU A 212 8.54 17.03 4.56
N ALA A 213 7.97 17.97 5.31
CA ALA A 213 8.75 18.86 6.17
C ALA A 213 9.55 18.07 7.23
N LEU A 214 8.93 17.05 7.85
CA LEU A 214 9.64 16.16 8.77
C LEU A 214 10.80 15.44 8.07
N ALA A 215 10.54 14.85 6.90
CA ALA A 215 11.56 14.14 6.14
C ALA A 215 12.73 15.04 5.72
N SER A 216 12.45 16.29 5.33
CA SER A 216 13.50 17.25 4.95
C SER A 216 14.47 17.54 6.09
N HIS A 217 13.99 17.57 7.33
CA HIS A 217 14.84 17.72 8.52
C HIS A 217 15.50 16.40 8.92
N LEU A 218 14.74 15.30 8.94
CA LEU A 218 15.22 13.99 9.37
C LEU A 218 16.36 13.47 8.48
N PHE A 219 16.32 13.77 7.20
CA PHE A 219 17.29 13.31 6.19
C PHE A 219 18.13 14.43 5.59
N GLU A 220 18.09 15.64 6.19
CA GLU A 220 18.93 16.78 5.82
C GLU A 220 18.79 17.20 4.33
N PHE A 221 17.57 17.18 3.79
CA PHE A 221 17.32 17.60 2.40
C PHE A 221 17.38 19.13 2.20
N GLY A 222 17.36 19.90 3.29
CA GLY A 222 17.12 21.34 3.25
C GLY A 222 15.68 21.68 2.85
N ASP A 223 15.43 22.96 2.56
CA ASP A 223 14.13 23.35 2.00
C ASP A 223 14.02 22.86 0.55
N VAL A 224 13.11 21.92 0.28
CA VAL A 224 12.92 21.34 -1.05
C VAL A 224 12.12 22.24 -2.01
N THR A 225 11.65 23.39 -1.53
CA THR A 225 11.06 24.45 -2.37
C THR A 225 12.10 25.45 -2.89
N GLU A 226 13.32 25.41 -2.37
CA GLU A 226 14.46 26.20 -2.84
C GLU A 226 15.27 25.41 -3.88
N ASN A 227 15.90 26.13 -4.82
CA ASN A 227 16.68 25.54 -5.92
C ASN A 227 18.03 25.02 -5.42
#